data_AF-A0A842LKP1-F1
#
_entry.id   AF-A0A842LKP1-F1
#
_cell.length_a   1.000
_cell.length_b   1.000
_cell.length_c   1.000
_cell.angle_alpha   90.00
_cell.angle_beta   90.00
_cell.angle_gamma   90.00
#
_symmetry.space_group_name_H-M   'P 1'
#
loop_
_entity.id
_entity.type
_entity.pdbx_description
1 polymer ?
#
loop_
_entity_poly.entity_id
_entity_poly.type
_entity_poly.pdbx_seq_one_letter_code
_entity_poly.pdbx_strand_id
1 'polypeptide(L)'
;WVPNPYGGRENLDAIHFLRRFNEEVYRRFPDVQTYAEESTAWPGVSRPTYAGGLGFGFKWDMGWMHDTLEYFRLDPIYRKYHHGKLTFRGLYAWSENFVLPLSHDEVVHGKGSLLGKMPGDPWQKLANLRLLLGYMYAVPGKKLLFMGGEFAQEREWNHNGELDWWLLSRPEHRGIQLWVRDLNKLYREEPALHELD
;
A
#
# COMPACT_ATOMS: atom_id res chain seq x y z
N TRP A 1 22.82 12.22 -19.46
CA TRP A 1 21.60 11.75 -20.14
C TRP A 1 21.41 12.59 -21.39
N VAL A 2 20.74 12.06 -22.42
CA VAL A 2 20.43 12.77 -23.66
C VAL A 2 18.91 12.86 -23.80
N PRO A 3 18.33 14.03 -24.14
CA PRO A 3 16.89 14.15 -24.37
C PRO A 3 16.38 13.23 -25.47
N ASN A 4 15.10 12.87 -25.39
CA ASN A 4 14.43 12.16 -26.47
C ASN A 4 14.30 13.06 -27.72
N PRO A 5 13.90 12.51 -28.89
CA PRO A 5 13.78 13.29 -30.13
C PRO A 5 12.85 14.51 -30.06
N TYR A 6 12.01 14.61 -29.04
CA TYR A 6 11.09 15.73 -28.79
C TYR A 6 11.60 16.71 -27.70
N GLY A 7 12.84 16.53 -27.22
CA GLY A 7 13.46 17.38 -26.21
C GLY A 7 13.07 17.06 -24.76
N GLY A 8 12.30 15.99 -24.54
CA GLY A 8 11.85 15.56 -23.22
C GLY A 8 12.81 14.61 -22.51
N ARG A 9 12.51 14.31 -21.24
CA ARG A 9 13.26 13.37 -20.39
C ARG A 9 12.73 11.93 -20.42
N GLU A 10 11.59 11.74 -21.08
CA GLU A 10 10.86 10.50 -21.15
C GLU A 10 11.62 9.48 -21.99
N ASN A 11 11.76 8.25 -21.48
CA ASN A 11 12.29 7.14 -22.26
C ASN A 11 11.14 6.53 -23.11
N LEU A 12 11.07 6.95 -24.37
CA LEU A 12 9.97 6.58 -25.28
C LEU A 12 9.94 5.08 -25.57
N ASP A 13 11.11 4.43 -25.69
CA ASP A 13 11.20 3.00 -25.95
C ASP A 13 10.67 2.20 -24.76
N ALA A 14 11.00 2.61 -23.53
CA ALA A 14 10.48 2.00 -22.32
C ALA A 14 8.96 2.18 -22.20
N ILE A 15 8.43 3.38 -22.49
CA ILE A 15 6.98 3.64 -22.48
C ILE A 15 6.27 2.75 -23.50
N HIS A 16 6.79 2.68 -24.73
CA HIS A 16 6.23 1.83 -25.78
C HIS A 16 6.27 0.35 -25.38
N PHE A 17 7.38 -0.11 -24.81
CA PHE A 17 7.51 -1.47 -24.30
C PHE A 17 6.45 -1.79 -23.24
N LEU A 18 6.27 -0.93 -22.23
CA LEU A 18 5.29 -1.15 -21.16
C LEU A 18 3.85 -1.19 -21.68
N ARG A 19 3.50 -0.27 -22.60
CA ARG A 19 2.18 -0.28 -23.24
C ARG A 19 1.94 -1.59 -23.99
N ARG A 20 2.89 -2.01 -24.84
CA ARG A 20 2.80 -3.26 -25.58
C ARG A 20 2.74 -4.47 -24.65
N PHE A 21 3.51 -4.48 -23.57
CA PHE A 21 3.46 -5.53 -22.55
C PHE A 21 2.05 -5.69 -21.98
N ASN A 22 1.43 -4.59 -21.50
CA ASN A 22 0.09 -4.64 -20.95
C ASN A 22 -0.97 -5.05 -21.98
N GLU A 23 -0.86 -4.54 -23.22
CA GLU A 23 -1.75 -4.93 -24.32
C GLU A 23 -1.66 -6.43 -24.63
N GLU A 24 -0.45 -7.00 -24.71
CA GLU A 24 -0.25 -8.43 -24.95
C GLU A 24 -0.77 -9.29 -23.79
N VAL A 25 -0.52 -8.88 -22.54
CA VAL A 25 -0.96 -9.60 -21.35
C VAL A 25 -2.48 -9.68 -21.31
N TYR A 26 -3.19 -8.56 -21.39
CA TYR A 26 -4.66 -8.56 -21.32
C TYR A 26 -5.33 -9.18 -22.53
N ARG A 27 -4.70 -9.17 -23.71
CA ARG A 27 -5.23 -9.86 -24.88
C ARG A 27 -5.18 -11.39 -24.76
N ARG A 28 -4.12 -11.91 -24.14
CA ARG A 28 -3.91 -13.37 -23.99
C ARG A 28 -4.52 -13.91 -22.71
N PHE A 29 -4.59 -13.07 -21.68
CA PHE A 29 -5.04 -13.42 -20.34
C PHE A 29 -5.96 -12.30 -19.81
N PRO A 30 -7.24 -12.26 -20.21
CA PRO A 30 -8.14 -11.16 -19.86
C PRO A 30 -8.43 -11.05 -18.35
N ASP A 31 -8.26 -12.15 -17.60
CA ASP A 31 -8.62 -12.23 -16.19
C ASP A 31 -7.46 -11.89 -15.23
N VAL A 32 -6.26 -11.61 -15.74
CA VAL A 32 -5.13 -11.21 -14.87
C VAL A 32 -5.16 -9.70 -14.58
N GLN A 33 -4.28 -9.24 -13.71
CA GLN A 33 -4.05 -7.83 -13.45
C GLN A 33 -2.55 -7.55 -13.39
N THR A 34 -2.13 -6.44 -13.98
CA THR A 34 -0.75 -5.94 -13.87
C THR A 34 -0.69 -4.78 -12.87
N TYR A 35 0.35 -4.78 -12.05
CA TYR A 35 0.53 -3.81 -10.97
C TYR A 35 1.81 -3.01 -11.21
N ALA A 36 1.75 -1.70 -11.01
CA ALA A 36 2.91 -0.82 -11.07
C ALA A 36 3.16 -0.13 -9.73
N GLU A 37 4.43 -0.05 -9.35
CA GLU A 37 4.91 0.96 -8.40
C GLU A 37 5.58 2.07 -9.21
N GLU A 38 5.07 3.30 -9.11
CA GLU A 38 5.58 4.45 -9.85
C GLU A 38 5.55 5.68 -8.92
N SER A 39 6.71 6.29 -8.72
CA SER A 39 6.97 7.24 -7.63
C SER A 39 7.30 8.66 -8.11
N THR A 40 7.09 9.00 -9.38
CA THR A 40 7.37 10.32 -10.01
C THR A 40 6.12 11.08 -10.46
N ALA A 41 4.93 10.66 -9.98
CA ALA A 41 3.63 11.24 -10.31
C ALA A 41 3.29 11.20 -11.82
N TRP A 42 3.76 10.17 -12.53
CA TRP A 42 3.39 9.95 -13.91
C TRP A 42 1.87 9.76 -14.03
N PRO A 43 1.16 10.49 -14.92
CA PRO A 43 -0.28 10.37 -15.05
C PRO A 43 -0.68 9.18 -15.93
N GLY A 44 -1.81 8.56 -15.60
CA GLY A 44 -2.41 7.52 -16.42
C GLY A 44 -1.67 6.18 -16.37
N VAL A 45 -0.97 5.88 -15.27
CA VAL A 45 -0.24 4.60 -15.13
C VAL A 45 -1.20 3.42 -15.25
N SER A 46 -2.34 3.50 -14.56
CA SER A 46 -3.37 2.47 -14.52
C SER A 46 -4.56 2.77 -15.45
N ARG A 47 -4.33 3.56 -16.51
CA ARG A 47 -5.34 3.88 -17.53
C ARG A 47 -5.07 3.10 -18.82
N PRO A 48 -6.10 2.82 -19.64
CA PRO A 48 -5.93 2.10 -20.90
C PRO A 48 -4.97 2.80 -21.86
N THR A 49 -4.23 2.01 -22.66
CA THR A 49 -3.23 2.54 -23.60
C THR A 49 -3.86 3.40 -24.70
N TYR A 50 -5.07 3.05 -25.15
CA TYR A 50 -5.84 3.85 -26.12
C TYR A 50 -6.24 5.23 -25.60
N ALA A 51 -6.29 5.42 -24.27
CA ALA A 51 -6.56 6.70 -23.62
C ALA A 51 -5.26 7.43 -23.21
N GLY A 52 -4.10 6.99 -23.71
CA GLY A 52 -2.80 7.57 -23.40
C GLY A 52 -2.13 7.04 -22.13
N GLY A 53 -2.73 6.06 -21.44
CA GLY A 53 -2.13 5.46 -20.26
C GLY A 53 -0.99 4.46 -20.54
N LEU A 54 -0.39 3.92 -19.48
CA LEU A 54 0.61 2.84 -19.58
C LEU A 54 -0.03 1.45 -19.65
N GLY A 55 -1.32 1.34 -19.34
CA GLY A 55 -2.09 0.12 -19.43
C GLY A 55 -1.99 -0.78 -18.21
N PHE A 56 -1.46 -0.34 -17.06
CA PHE A 56 -1.51 -1.18 -15.86
C PHE A 56 -2.94 -1.32 -15.33
N GLY A 57 -3.23 -2.42 -14.63
CA GLY A 57 -4.52 -2.59 -13.95
C GLY A 57 -4.60 -1.75 -12.69
N PHE A 58 -3.50 -1.73 -11.92
CA PHE A 58 -3.40 -0.99 -10.66
C PHE A 58 -2.05 -0.29 -10.49
N LYS A 59 -2.06 0.77 -9.68
CA LYS A 59 -0.87 1.50 -9.21
C LYS A 59 -0.79 1.45 -7.68
N TRP A 60 0.41 1.26 -7.14
CA TRP A 60 0.65 1.43 -5.70
C TRP A 60 0.52 2.90 -5.28
N ASP A 61 -0.30 3.16 -4.26
CA ASP A 61 -0.51 4.49 -3.69
C ASP A 61 0.59 4.83 -2.68
N MET A 62 1.76 5.19 -3.21
CA MET A 62 2.93 5.57 -2.39
C MET A 62 2.68 6.84 -1.58
N GLY A 63 1.83 7.74 -2.08
CA GLY A 63 1.41 8.95 -1.36
C GLY A 63 0.62 8.61 -0.10
N TRP A 64 -0.41 7.77 -0.23
CA TRP A 64 -1.17 7.25 0.91
C TRP A 64 -0.27 6.54 1.92
N MET A 65 0.61 5.65 1.44
CA MET A 65 1.51 4.89 2.31
C MET A 65 2.36 5.82 3.17
N HIS A 66 3.02 6.80 2.54
CA HIS A 66 3.90 7.73 3.23
C HIS A 66 3.14 8.61 4.22
N ASP A 67 2.06 9.26 3.78
CA ASP A 67 1.29 10.15 4.63
C ASP A 67 0.63 9.41 5.80
N THR A 68 0.12 8.20 5.56
CA THR A 68 -0.52 7.38 6.60
C THR A 68 0.52 6.92 7.62
N LEU A 69 1.66 6.36 7.20
CA LEU A 69 2.68 5.92 8.15
C LEU A 69 3.27 7.08 8.94
N GLU A 70 3.48 8.25 8.33
CA GLU A 70 3.90 9.44 9.06
C GLU A 70 2.86 9.90 10.08
N TYR A 71 1.57 9.91 9.71
CA TYR A 71 0.49 10.26 10.64
C TYR A 71 0.43 9.33 11.86
N PHE A 72 0.56 8.02 11.63
CA PHE A 72 0.49 7.03 12.71
C PHE A 72 1.72 7.01 13.60
N ARG A 73 2.89 7.44 13.10
CA ARG A 73 4.13 7.60 13.90
C ARG A 73 4.07 8.73 14.92
N LEU A 74 3.25 9.75 14.68
CA LEU A 74 3.11 10.88 15.58
C LEU A 74 2.39 10.46 16.86
N ASP A 75 2.87 10.96 18.01
CA ASP A 75 2.12 10.91 19.26
C ASP A 75 0.69 11.44 19.04
N PRO A 76 -0.35 10.76 19.56
CA PRO A 76 -1.74 11.17 19.37
C PRO A 76 -2.01 12.66 19.64
N ILE A 77 -1.31 13.30 20.58
CA ILE A 77 -1.53 14.72 20.89
C ILE A 77 -1.13 15.66 19.74
N TYR A 78 -0.19 15.23 18.89
CA TYR A 78 0.29 16.03 17.75
C TYR A 78 -0.49 15.77 16.46
N ARG A 79 -1.24 14.67 16.37
CA ARG A 79 -1.98 14.30 15.15
C ARG A 79 -2.97 15.36 14.67
N LYS A 80 -3.52 16.17 15.58
CA LYS A 80 -4.42 17.28 15.23
C LYS A 80 -3.77 18.34 14.32
N TYR A 81 -2.45 18.49 14.38
CA TYR A 81 -1.70 19.42 13.52
C TYR A 81 -1.38 18.83 12.14
N HIS A 82 -1.60 17.54 11.94
CA HIS A 82 -1.22 16.81 10.72
C HIS A 82 -2.41 16.05 10.11
N HIS A 83 -3.65 16.44 10.42
CA HIS A 83 -4.85 15.74 9.93
C HIS A 83 -4.95 15.75 8.40
N GLY A 84 -4.34 16.75 7.75
CA GLY A 84 -4.17 16.80 6.30
C GLY A 84 -3.56 15.53 5.70
N LYS A 85 -2.69 14.80 6.42
CA LYS A 85 -2.10 13.54 5.96
C LYS A 85 -3.14 12.43 5.74
N LEU A 86 -4.24 12.43 6.48
CA LEU A 86 -5.32 11.47 6.26
C LEU A 86 -6.29 11.91 5.15
N THR A 87 -6.47 13.22 4.97
CA THR A 87 -7.51 13.76 4.08
C THR A 87 -6.99 14.13 2.69
N PHE A 88 -5.69 14.37 2.52
CA PHE A 88 -5.09 14.82 1.26
C PHE A 88 -5.34 13.83 0.11
N ARG A 89 -5.34 12.53 0.41
CA ARG A 89 -5.68 11.48 -0.55
C ARG A 89 -7.03 11.70 -1.24
N GLY A 90 -8.00 12.28 -0.54
CA GLY A 90 -9.33 12.57 -1.11
C GLY A 90 -9.27 13.46 -2.36
N LEU A 91 -8.17 14.19 -2.60
CA LEU A 91 -7.98 15.01 -3.80
C LEU A 91 -7.64 14.19 -5.05
N TYR A 92 -7.03 13.00 -4.90
CA TYR A 92 -6.52 12.22 -6.03
C TYR A 92 -6.93 10.74 -6.02
N ALA A 93 -7.69 10.28 -5.02
CA ALA A 93 -8.04 8.87 -4.82
C ALA A 93 -8.65 8.18 -6.05
N TRP A 94 -9.28 8.95 -6.96
CA TRP A 94 -9.93 8.45 -8.18
C TRP A 94 -9.13 8.71 -9.46
N SER A 95 -7.90 9.22 -9.34
CA SER A 95 -7.05 9.53 -10.51
C SER A 95 -6.46 8.27 -11.16
N GLU A 96 -6.24 7.22 -10.37
CA GLU A 96 -5.72 5.91 -10.76
C GLU A 96 -6.49 4.81 -10.01
N ASN A 97 -6.38 3.56 -10.48
CA ASN A 97 -6.86 2.39 -9.75
C ASN A 97 -5.80 2.01 -8.70
N PHE A 98 -6.02 2.38 -7.44
CA PHE A 98 -5.00 2.26 -6.42
C PHE A 98 -5.00 0.93 -5.67
N VAL A 99 -3.80 0.46 -5.33
CA VAL A 99 -3.53 -0.50 -4.25
C VAL A 99 -2.85 0.27 -3.13
N LEU A 100 -3.30 0.04 -1.90
CA LEU A 100 -2.76 0.62 -0.67
C LEU A 100 -1.69 -0.34 -0.14
N PRO A 101 -0.38 -0.03 -0.28
CA PRO A 101 0.68 -0.95 0.05
C PRO A 101 1.28 -0.64 1.43
N LEU A 102 1.35 -1.66 2.28
CA LEU A 102 2.28 -1.73 3.41
C LEU A 102 3.26 -2.86 3.11
N SER A 103 4.24 -2.58 2.25
CA SER A 103 5.15 -3.56 1.65
C SER A 103 6.37 -3.85 2.53
N HIS A 104 7.22 -4.77 2.06
CA HIS A 104 8.48 -5.14 2.70
C HIS A 104 9.46 -3.97 2.86
N ASP A 105 9.51 -3.06 1.88
CA ASP A 105 10.41 -1.91 1.91
C ASP A 105 10.15 -0.97 3.09
N GLU A 106 8.94 -1.01 3.65
CA GLU A 106 8.56 -0.15 4.78
C GLU A 106 8.94 -0.72 6.14
N VAL A 107 9.45 -1.95 6.22
CA VAL A 107 9.77 -2.63 7.47
C VAL A 107 11.22 -3.14 7.54
N VAL A 108 12.12 -2.45 6.84
CA VAL A 108 13.57 -2.74 6.76
C VAL A 108 14.41 -1.47 6.89
N HIS A 109 15.74 -1.64 6.88
CA HIS A 109 16.74 -0.56 6.76
C HIS A 109 16.61 0.54 7.84
N GLY A 110 16.27 0.17 9.07
CA GLY A 110 16.14 1.12 10.18
C GLY A 110 14.81 1.88 10.20
N LYS A 111 13.88 1.57 9.28
CA LYS A 111 12.53 2.17 9.28
C LYS A 111 11.65 1.64 10.42
N GLY A 112 12.01 0.52 11.05
CA GLY A 112 11.22 -0.20 12.05
C GLY A 112 10.08 -1.04 11.45
N SER A 113 9.62 -2.05 12.20
CA SER A 113 8.40 -2.80 11.89
C SER A 113 7.15 -1.90 11.95
N LEU A 114 6.01 -2.36 11.41
CA LEU A 114 4.75 -1.62 11.52
C LEU A 114 4.38 -1.34 12.98
N LEU A 115 4.58 -2.32 13.88
CA LEU A 115 4.35 -2.13 15.31
C LEU A 115 5.36 -1.15 15.91
N GLY A 116 6.63 -1.24 15.52
CA GLY A 116 7.71 -0.38 15.99
C GLY A 116 7.50 1.10 15.65
N LYS A 117 6.79 1.40 14.56
CA LYS A 117 6.40 2.77 14.15
C LYS A 117 5.35 3.41 15.06
N MET A 118 4.57 2.62 15.81
CA MET A 118 3.47 3.15 16.61
C MET A 118 3.98 3.80 17.91
N PRO A 119 3.41 4.94 18.34
CA PRO A 119 3.80 5.61 19.57
C PRO A 119 3.15 4.94 20.80
N GLY A 120 3.69 5.27 21.98
CA GLY A 120 3.11 4.90 23.26
C GLY A 120 3.62 3.58 23.83
N ASP A 121 2.93 3.14 24.87
CA ASP A 121 3.18 1.86 25.54
C ASP A 121 2.81 0.64 24.64
N PRO A 122 3.19 -0.60 25.00
CA PRO A 122 2.91 -1.77 24.18
C PRO A 122 1.43 -1.95 23.81
N TRP A 123 0.50 -1.62 24.70
CA TRP A 123 -0.93 -1.71 24.42
C TRP A 123 -1.36 -0.67 23.39
N GLN A 124 -0.88 0.57 23.55
CA GLN A 124 -1.15 1.67 22.61
C GLN A 124 -0.57 1.38 21.22
N LYS A 125 0.61 0.76 21.14
CA LYS A 125 1.21 0.36 19.86
C LYS A 125 0.33 -0.64 19.10
N LEU A 126 -0.13 -1.68 19.79
CA LEU A 126 -1.03 -2.68 19.21
C LEU A 126 -2.39 -2.07 18.84
N ALA A 127 -2.91 -1.14 19.64
CA ALA A 127 -4.15 -0.42 19.34
C ALA A 127 -4.01 0.46 18.09
N ASN A 128 -2.91 1.19 17.95
CA ASN A 128 -2.63 1.98 16.76
C ASN A 128 -2.46 1.11 15.51
N LEU A 129 -1.83 -0.06 15.63
CA LEU A 129 -1.72 -1.00 14.50
C LEU A 129 -3.10 -1.52 14.07
N ARG A 130 -3.98 -1.87 15.02
CA ARG A 130 -5.38 -2.24 14.67
C ARG A 130 -6.10 -1.09 13.97
N LEU A 131 -5.93 0.14 14.46
CA LEU A 131 -6.53 1.33 13.86
C LEU A 131 -6.00 1.59 12.44
N LEU A 132 -4.69 1.46 12.22
CA LEU A 132 -4.07 1.58 10.89
C LEU A 132 -4.68 0.56 9.91
N LEU A 133 -4.73 -0.71 10.31
CA LEU A 133 -5.24 -1.78 9.45
C LEU A 133 -6.75 -1.64 9.21
N GLY A 134 -7.52 -1.25 10.23
CA GLY A 134 -8.95 -0.96 10.06
C GLY A 134 -9.18 0.21 9.11
N TYR A 135 -8.40 1.30 9.23
CA TYR A 135 -8.43 2.43 8.32
C TYR A 135 -8.09 2.02 6.89
N MET A 136 -6.99 1.28 6.68
CA MET A 136 -6.58 0.76 5.38
C MET A 136 -7.68 -0.04 4.68
N TYR A 137 -8.42 -0.86 5.43
CA TYR A 137 -9.53 -1.65 4.89
C TYR A 137 -10.77 -0.81 4.58
N ALA A 138 -11.02 0.25 5.35
CA ALA A 138 -12.19 1.11 5.19
C ALA A 138 -12.06 2.19 4.09
N VAL A 139 -10.84 2.52 3.63
CA VAL A 139 -10.64 3.50 2.55
C VAL A 139 -10.63 2.85 1.16
N PRO A 140 -11.10 3.52 0.09
CA PRO A 140 -11.13 2.95 -1.27
C PRO A 140 -9.74 2.51 -1.78
N GLY A 141 -9.69 1.43 -2.56
CA GLY A 141 -8.48 0.87 -3.17
C GLY A 141 -8.12 -0.51 -2.63
N LYS A 142 -7.41 -1.33 -3.41
CA LYS A 142 -7.09 -2.72 -3.05
C LYS A 142 -6.01 -2.80 -1.97
N LYS A 143 -5.92 -3.91 -1.23
CA LYS A 143 -5.10 -4.01 -0.01
C LYS A 143 -3.85 -4.86 -0.25
N LEU A 144 -2.69 -4.40 0.21
CA LEU A 144 -1.46 -5.18 0.25
C LEU A 144 -0.78 -5.01 1.62
N LEU A 145 -0.59 -6.13 2.32
CA LEU A 145 0.08 -6.19 3.62
C LEU A 145 1.19 -7.22 3.57
N PHE A 146 2.42 -6.82 3.89
CA PHE A 146 3.56 -7.71 3.94
C PHE A 146 3.54 -8.62 5.17
N MET A 147 4.08 -9.83 5.00
CA MET A 147 4.16 -10.85 6.06
C MET A 147 4.84 -10.32 7.32
N GLY A 148 4.36 -10.76 8.49
CA GLY A 148 4.76 -10.22 9.79
C GLY A 148 3.90 -9.03 10.24
N GLY A 149 3.33 -8.25 9.30
CA GLY A 149 2.40 -7.17 9.63
C GLY A 149 1.09 -7.67 10.25
N GLU A 150 0.66 -8.88 9.87
CA GLU A 150 -0.61 -9.47 10.28
C GLU A 150 -0.64 -10.00 11.71
N PHE A 151 0.50 -10.17 12.37
CA PHE A 151 0.58 -10.55 13.78
C PHE A 151 1.46 -9.61 14.61
N ALA A 152 1.71 -8.41 14.08
CA ALA A 152 2.49 -7.36 14.73
C ALA A 152 3.91 -7.82 15.09
N GLN A 153 4.66 -8.32 14.12
CA GLN A 153 6.07 -8.62 14.32
C GLN A 153 6.79 -7.40 14.90
N GLU A 154 7.53 -7.62 16.00
CA GLU A 154 8.18 -6.54 16.73
C GLU A 154 9.43 -6.05 15.99
N ARG A 155 10.23 -6.97 15.46
CA ARG A 155 11.48 -6.68 14.76
C ARG A 155 11.26 -6.33 13.29
N GLU A 156 12.20 -5.59 12.70
CA GLU A 156 12.28 -5.42 11.25
C GLU A 156 12.37 -6.78 10.55
N TRP A 157 11.92 -6.82 9.30
CA TRP A 157 12.07 -8.01 8.49
C TRP A 157 13.55 -8.26 8.20
N ASN A 158 13.97 -9.52 8.38
CA ASN A 158 15.32 -9.98 8.06
C ASN A 158 15.23 -11.15 7.08
N HIS A 159 15.72 -10.94 5.85
CA HIS A 159 15.72 -11.95 4.79
C HIS A 159 16.60 -13.18 5.12
N ASN A 160 17.54 -13.06 6.05
CA ASN A 160 18.41 -14.17 6.49
C ASN A 160 17.81 -14.99 7.66
N GLY A 161 16.61 -14.63 8.13
CA GLY A 161 15.96 -15.28 9.25
C GLY A 161 14.52 -15.67 8.93
N GLU A 162 13.87 -16.30 9.90
CA GLU A 162 12.43 -16.52 9.89
C GLU A 162 11.68 -15.36 10.52
N LEU A 163 10.36 -15.33 10.31
CA LEU A 163 9.48 -14.44 11.04
C LEU A 163 9.38 -14.87 12.50
N ASP A 164 9.01 -13.93 13.37
CA ASP A 164 8.88 -14.14 14.82
C ASP A 164 7.61 -14.92 15.20
N TRP A 165 7.47 -16.15 14.69
CA TRP A 165 6.27 -16.99 14.87
C TRP A 165 5.93 -17.26 16.34
N TRP A 166 6.94 -17.29 17.21
CA TRP A 166 6.77 -17.46 18.66
C TRP A 166 5.87 -16.38 19.27
N LEU A 167 5.76 -15.18 18.66
CA LEU A 167 4.85 -14.12 19.10
C LEU A 167 3.38 -14.57 19.11
N LEU A 168 2.97 -15.51 18.26
CA LEU A 168 1.60 -16.02 18.23
C LEU A 168 1.21 -16.82 19.48
N SER A 169 2.16 -17.17 20.35
CA SER A 169 1.87 -17.70 21.69
C SER A 169 1.35 -16.63 22.65
N ARG A 170 1.57 -15.35 22.34
CA ARG A 170 1.12 -14.21 23.13
C ARG A 170 -0.28 -13.78 22.68
N PRO A 171 -1.27 -13.72 23.59
CA PRO A 171 -2.66 -13.39 23.25
C PRO A 171 -2.81 -12.10 22.45
N GLU A 172 -2.00 -11.09 22.74
CA GLU A 172 -2.05 -9.77 22.12
C GLU A 172 -1.64 -9.79 20.64
N HIS A 173 -0.62 -10.55 20.24
CA HIS A 173 -0.21 -10.73 18.84
C HIS A 173 -1.19 -11.63 18.09
N ARG A 174 -1.65 -12.70 18.75
CA ARG A 174 -2.73 -13.54 18.21
C ARG A 174 -4.00 -12.72 17.96
N GLY A 175 -4.29 -11.75 18.81
CA GLY A 175 -5.38 -10.79 18.63
C GLY A 175 -5.26 -9.96 17.35
N ILE A 176 -4.05 -9.56 16.95
CA ILE A 176 -3.82 -8.85 15.68
C ILE A 176 -4.05 -9.77 14.48
N GLN A 177 -3.60 -11.02 14.56
CA GLN A 177 -3.86 -12.02 13.51
C GLN A 177 -5.36 -12.29 13.33
N LEU A 178 -6.10 -12.41 14.43
CA LEU A 178 -7.55 -12.56 14.40
C LEU A 178 -8.24 -11.31 13.84
N TRP A 179 -7.76 -10.11 14.21
CA TRP A 179 -8.25 -8.86 13.65
C TRP A 179 -8.10 -8.81 12.12
N VAL A 180 -6.93 -9.18 11.58
CA VAL A 180 -6.68 -9.22 10.14
C VAL A 180 -7.53 -10.30 9.44
N ARG A 181 -7.73 -11.45 10.08
CA ARG A 181 -8.66 -12.48 9.58
C ARG A 181 -10.08 -11.94 9.47
N ASP A 182 -10.55 -11.25 10.51
CA ASP A 182 -11.92 -10.73 10.56
C ASP A 182 -12.11 -9.55 9.60
N LEU A 183 -11.09 -8.70 9.42
CA LEU A 183 -11.07 -7.67 8.38
C LEU A 183 -11.14 -8.26 6.97
N ASN A 184 -10.38 -9.32 6.68
CA ASN A 184 -10.45 -10.01 5.39
C ASN A 184 -11.83 -10.64 5.13
N LYS A 185 -12.44 -11.20 6.17
CA LYS A 185 -13.80 -11.74 6.08
C LYS A 185 -14.79 -10.62 5.76
N LEU A 186 -14.75 -9.53 6.53
CA LEU A 186 -15.59 -8.35 6.32
C LEU A 186 -15.42 -7.78 4.91
N TYR A 187 -14.17 -7.60 4.45
CA TYR A 187 -13.86 -7.07 3.12
C TYR A 187 -14.48 -7.89 1.99
N ARG A 188 -14.55 -9.22 2.13
CA ARG A 188 -15.13 -10.12 1.13
C ARG A 188 -16.65 -10.19 1.19
N GLU A 189 -17.22 -10.03 2.38
CA GLU A 189 -18.66 -10.18 2.62
C GLU A 189 -19.45 -8.88 2.43
N GLU A 190 -18.80 -7.72 2.53
CA GLU A 190 -19.43 -6.41 2.38
C GLU A 190 -19.06 -5.78 1.02
N PRO A 191 -19.97 -5.78 0.03
CA PRO A 191 -19.71 -5.24 -1.30
C PRO A 191 -19.30 -3.76 -1.31
N ALA A 192 -19.83 -2.97 -0.37
CA ALA A 192 -19.50 -1.54 -0.24
C ALA A 192 -18.01 -1.28 0.00
N LEU A 193 -17.24 -2.30 0.42
CA LEU A 193 -15.81 -2.19 0.64
C LEU A 193 -14.96 -2.48 -0.60
N HIS A 194 -15.53 -3.03 -1.69
CA HIS A 194 -14.71 -3.46 -2.83
C HIS A 194 -15.28 -3.29 -4.24
N GLU A 195 -16.60 -3.12 -4.41
CA GLU A 195 -17.22 -3.05 -5.75
C GLU A 195 -16.99 -1.72 -6.47
N LEU A 196 -16.83 -0.62 -5.73
CA LEU A 196 -16.67 0.75 -6.27
C LEU A 196 -15.26 1.31 -6.06
N ASP A 197 -14.29 0.42 -5.81
CA ASP A 197 -12.86 0.75 -5.64
C ASP A 197 -12.17 1.15 -6.95
#